data_AF-A0AA97DWZ3-F1
#
_entry.id   AF-A0AA97DWZ3-F1
#
_cell.length_a   1.000
_cell.length_b   1.000
_cell.length_c   1.000
_cell.angle_alpha   90.00
_cell.angle_beta   90.00
_cell.angle_gamma   90.00
#
_symmetry.space_group_name_H-M   'P 1'
#
loop_
_entity.id
_entity.type
_entity.pdbx_description
1 polymer ?
#
loop_
_entity_poly.entity_id
_entity_poly.type
_entity_poly.pdbx_seq_one_letter_code
_entity_poly.pdbx_strand_id
1 'polypeptide(L)'
;MSLGLLAQGVLFAPFDLPQYGMNLTTLLLPLFAMSAVARRTIAENTAYVDISYKQALQLSLTFQGGIIAWVAFGGFYGQGFGAENMSSVATFGLAYLSVVLLEPVLDLAVLAGAKSLNRFKSSSLLEARLFS
;
A
#
# COMPACT_ATOMS: atom_id res chain seq x y z
N MET A 1 -9.36 -10.80 14.61
CA MET A 1 -9.00 -12.20 14.95
C MET A 1 -7.51 -12.44 14.70
N SER A 2 -6.62 -11.70 15.35
CA SER A 2 -5.18 -11.69 14.99
C SER A 2 -4.22 -11.66 16.19
N LEU A 3 -4.69 -11.38 17.42
CA LEU A 3 -3.85 -11.39 18.62
C LEU A 3 -3.58 -12.80 19.18
N GLY A 4 -4.49 -13.76 18.99
CA GLY A 4 -4.34 -15.14 19.49
C GLY A 4 -3.28 -15.97 18.75
N LEU A 5 -3.12 -15.75 17.44
CA LEU A 5 -2.05 -16.36 16.63
C LEU A 5 -0.68 -15.72 16.90
N LEU A 6 -0.68 -14.43 17.28
CA LEU A 6 0.50 -13.64 17.63
C LEU A 6 1.20 -14.16 18.90
N ALA A 7 0.42 -14.54 19.92
CA ALA A 7 0.96 -15.14 21.14
C ALA A 7 1.51 -16.55 20.92
N GLN A 8 0.97 -17.28 19.94
CA GLN A 8 1.35 -18.67 19.66
C GLN A 8 2.71 -18.77 18.93
N GLY A 9 3.01 -17.84 18.01
CA GLY A 9 4.29 -17.80 17.28
C GLY A 9 5.49 -17.36 18.15
N VAL A 10 5.28 -16.45 19.10
CA VAL A 10 6.36 -15.92 19.95
C VAL A 10 6.86 -16.92 21.01
N LEU A 11 5.98 -17.82 21.47
CA LEU A 11 6.29 -18.70 22.61
C LEU A 11 6.71 -20.12 22.22
N PHE A 12 6.43 -20.59 20.99
CA PHE A 12 6.63 -22.01 20.63
C PHE A 12 7.44 -22.27 19.33
N ALA A 13 7.81 -21.24 18.54
CA ALA A 13 8.54 -21.44 17.27
C ALA A 13 9.64 -20.37 17.03
N PRO A 14 10.80 -20.45 17.71
CA PRO A 14 11.90 -19.50 17.51
C PRO A 14 12.46 -19.47 16.08
N PHE A 15 12.25 -20.55 15.31
CA PHE A 15 12.65 -20.66 13.91
C PHE A 15 11.81 -19.79 12.96
N ASP A 16 10.61 -19.37 13.39
CA ASP A 16 9.74 -18.47 12.64
C ASP A 16 10.05 -16.99 12.89
N LEU A 17 10.92 -16.63 13.86
CA LEU A 17 11.25 -15.22 14.12
C LEU A 17 11.88 -14.49 12.93
N PRO A 18 12.84 -15.08 12.17
CA PRO A 18 13.36 -14.46 10.96
C PRO A 18 12.26 -14.27 9.90
N GLN A 19 11.41 -15.29 9.71
CA GLN A 19 10.27 -15.24 8.78
C GLN A 19 9.25 -14.16 9.20
N TYR A 20 8.99 -14.04 10.49
CA TYR A 20 8.12 -13.03 11.08
C TYR A 20 8.68 -11.62 10.89
N GLY A 21 9.99 -11.43 11.11
CA GLY A 21 10.69 -10.17 10.82
C GLY A 21 10.61 -9.79 9.34
N MET A 22 10.77 -10.76 8.43
CA MET A 22 10.59 -10.55 6.99
C MET A 22 9.16 -10.12 6.63
N ASN A 23 8.14 -10.76 7.21
CA ASN A 23 6.75 -10.37 6.99
C ASN A 23 6.45 -8.95 7.50
N LEU A 24 6.92 -8.61 8.70
CA LEU A 24 6.74 -7.27 9.25
C LEU A 24 7.44 -6.20 8.42
N THR A 25 8.69 -6.44 8.02
CA THR A 25 9.45 -5.49 7.20
C THR A 25 8.85 -5.32 5.80
N THR A 26 8.25 -6.36 5.24
CA THR A 26 7.50 -6.30 3.97
C THR A 26 6.30 -5.36 4.04
N LEU A 27 5.71 -5.13 5.21
CA LEU A 27 4.63 -4.17 5.39
C LEU A 27 5.15 -2.78 5.80
N LEU A 28 6.06 -2.74 6.77
CA LEU A 28 6.55 -1.49 7.34
C LEU A 28 7.38 -0.69 6.35
N LEU A 29 8.25 -1.33 5.58
CA LEU A 29 9.19 -0.64 4.70
C LEU A 29 8.48 0.04 3.52
N PRO A 30 7.51 -0.59 2.85
CA PRO A 30 6.69 0.10 1.85
C PRO A 30 5.83 1.21 2.44
N LEU A 31 5.31 1.05 3.67
CA LEU A 31 4.60 2.14 4.36
C LEU A 31 5.51 3.35 4.63
N PHE A 32 6.76 3.12 5.06
CA PHE A 32 7.72 4.21 5.26
C PHE A 32 8.09 4.88 3.93
N ALA A 33 8.30 4.11 2.86
CA ALA A 33 8.55 4.64 1.52
C ALA A 33 7.36 5.48 1.02
N MET A 34 6.14 4.95 1.15
CA MET A 34 4.91 5.65 0.81
C MET A 34 4.75 6.93 1.63
N SER A 35 5.02 6.89 2.94
CA SER A 35 4.96 8.07 3.83
C SER A 35 5.97 9.14 3.43
N ALA A 36 7.19 8.76 3.06
CA ALA A 36 8.21 9.69 2.57
C ALA A 36 7.81 10.32 1.23
N VAL A 37 7.23 9.55 0.30
CA VAL A 37 6.70 10.06 -0.97
C VAL A 37 5.50 10.96 -0.74
N ALA A 38 4.58 10.59 0.15
CA ALA A 38 3.40 11.36 0.51
C ALA A 38 3.79 12.75 1.05
N ARG A 39 4.74 12.81 2.00
CA ARG A 39 5.24 14.08 2.55
C ARG A 39 5.86 15.01 1.51
N ARG A 40 6.41 14.46 0.42
CA ARG A 40 6.99 15.26 -0.68
C ARG A 40 5.98 15.68 -1.73
N THR A 41 4.89 14.94 -1.88
CA THR A 41 3.95 15.12 -3.00
C THR A 41 2.61 15.71 -2.56
N ILE A 42 2.21 15.56 -1.29
CA ILE A 42 0.95 16.02 -0.71
C ILE A 42 1.26 17.04 0.39
N ALA A 43 0.55 18.16 0.39
CA ALA A 43 0.69 19.18 1.44
C ALA A 43 0.21 18.63 2.79
N GLU A 44 0.87 19.03 3.87
CA GLU A 44 0.47 18.63 5.23
C GLU A 44 -0.98 19.08 5.52
N ASN A 45 -1.79 18.21 6.13
CA ASN A 45 -3.23 18.40 6.37
C ASN A 45 -4.15 18.42 5.13
N THR A 46 -3.71 17.92 3.98
CA THR A 46 -4.63 17.68 2.83
C THR A 46 -5.66 16.61 3.20
N ALA A 47 -6.94 16.94 3.16
CA ALA A 47 -7.99 15.94 3.38
C ALA A 47 -7.97 14.90 2.25
N TYR A 48 -8.39 13.66 2.54
CA TYR A 48 -8.37 12.56 1.57
C TYR A 48 -9.07 12.91 0.25
N VAL A 49 -10.18 13.66 0.32
CA VAL A 49 -10.94 14.13 -0.85
C VAL A 49 -10.22 15.17 -1.70
N ASP A 50 -9.19 15.83 -1.18
CA ASP A 50 -8.45 16.88 -1.87
C ASP A 50 -7.20 16.34 -2.57
N ILE A 51 -6.84 15.07 -2.30
CA ILE A 51 -5.78 14.36 -3.01
C ILE A 51 -6.14 14.26 -4.50
N SER A 52 -5.20 14.58 -5.38
CA SER A 52 -5.36 14.40 -6.82
C SER A 52 -5.26 12.92 -7.20
N TYR A 53 -5.93 12.53 -8.29
CA TYR A 53 -5.84 11.17 -8.82
C TYR A 53 -4.39 10.74 -9.11
N LYS A 54 -3.53 11.68 -9.56
CA LYS A 54 -2.11 11.41 -9.78
C LYS A 54 -1.36 11.10 -8.49
N GLN A 55 -1.63 11.84 -7.41
CA GLN A 55 -1.02 11.57 -6.09
C GLN A 55 -1.48 10.22 -5.54
N ALA A 56 -2.77 9.89 -5.64
CA ALA A 56 -3.31 8.59 -5.20
C ALA A 56 -2.66 7.41 -5.96
N LEU A 57 -2.59 7.51 -7.29
CA LEU A 57 -1.92 6.52 -8.12
C LEU A 57 -0.43 6.37 -7.77
N GLN A 58 0.27 7.48 -7.56
CA GLN A 58 1.69 7.47 -7.19
C GLN A 58 1.92 6.80 -5.83
N LEU A 59 1.08 7.09 -4.83
CA LEU A 59 1.16 6.44 -3.52
C LEU A 59 0.90 4.92 -3.62
N SER A 60 -0.15 4.51 -4.34
CA SER A 60 -0.52 3.11 -4.52
C SER A 60 0.60 2.31 -5.21
N LEU A 61 1.16 2.87 -6.30
CA LEU A 61 2.33 2.28 -6.98
C LEU A 61 3.59 2.24 -6.11
N THR A 62 3.82 3.26 -5.28
CA THR A 62 4.97 3.28 -4.37
C THR A 62 4.86 2.17 -3.32
N PHE A 63 3.67 1.95 -2.78
CA PHE A 63 3.42 0.90 -1.80
C PHE A 63 3.59 -0.50 -2.43
N GLN A 64 2.91 -0.77 -3.54
CA GLN A 64 2.98 -2.07 -4.21
C GLN A 64 4.37 -2.36 -4.80
N GLY A 65 4.98 -1.36 -5.43
CA GLY A 65 6.36 -1.47 -5.94
C GLY A 65 7.36 -1.68 -4.80
N GLY A 66 7.14 -1.05 -3.64
CA GLY A 66 7.95 -1.26 -2.43
C GLY A 66 7.87 -2.70 -1.92
N ILE A 67 6.67 -3.30 -1.89
CA ILE A 67 6.47 -4.70 -1.49
C ILE A 67 7.25 -5.62 -2.43
N ILE A 68 7.08 -5.48 -3.74
CA ILE A 68 7.75 -6.33 -4.73
C ILE A 68 9.27 -6.18 -4.63
N ALA A 69 9.77 -4.94 -4.53
CA ALA A 69 11.19 -4.67 -4.37
C ALA A 69 11.77 -5.30 -3.08
N TRP A 70 11.03 -5.25 -1.98
CA TRP A 70 11.44 -5.84 -0.71
C TRP A 70 11.43 -7.37 -0.74
N VAL A 71 10.42 -7.99 -1.36
CA VAL A 71 10.37 -9.44 -1.56
C VAL A 71 11.53 -9.91 -2.46
N ALA A 72 11.78 -9.20 -3.55
CA ALA A 72 12.93 -9.47 -4.42
C ALA A 72 14.25 -9.33 -3.67
N PHE A 73 14.42 -8.27 -2.87
CA PHE A 73 15.59 -8.08 -2.02
C PHE A 73 15.77 -9.24 -1.03
N GLY A 74 14.71 -9.66 -0.34
CA GLY A 74 14.75 -10.80 0.57
C GLY A 74 15.12 -12.11 -0.13
N GLY A 75 14.55 -12.36 -1.31
CA GLY A 75 14.86 -13.53 -2.13
C GLY A 75 16.32 -13.57 -2.57
N PHE A 76 16.87 -12.44 -3.03
CA PHE A 76 18.27 -12.34 -3.43
C PHE A 76 19.24 -12.35 -2.24
N TYR A 77 18.89 -11.70 -1.14
CA TYR A 77 19.70 -11.68 0.07
C TYR A 77 19.79 -13.06 0.73
N GLY A 78 18.69 -13.81 0.75
CA GLY A 78 18.62 -15.14 1.37
C GLY A 78 19.17 -16.27 0.50
N GLN A 79 18.92 -16.23 -0.82
CA GLN A 79 19.25 -17.35 -1.74
C GLN A 79 20.25 -16.98 -2.86
N GLY A 80 20.73 -15.74 -2.91
CA GLY A 80 21.71 -15.28 -3.91
C GLY A 80 21.11 -15.05 -5.30
N PHE A 81 21.97 -14.76 -6.30
CA PHE A 81 21.56 -14.40 -7.67
C PHE A 81 21.60 -15.58 -8.65
N GLY A 82 21.26 -16.80 -8.20
CA GLY A 82 21.18 -17.97 -9.08
C GLY A 82 20.05 -17.86 -10.11
N ALA A 83 20.22 -18.47 -11.29
CA ALA A 83 19.24 -18.41 -12.39
C ALA A 83 17.84 -18.91 -11.96
N GLU A 84 17.77 -20.00 -11.17
CA GLU A 84 16.51 -20.51 -10.63
C GLU A 84 15.84 -19.54 -9.64
N ASN A 85 16.63 -18.87 -8.79
CA ASN A 85 16.10 -17.88 -7.86
C ASN A 85 15.60 -16.63 -8.60
N MET A 86 16.33 -16.16 -9.61
CA MET A 86 15.89 -15.06 -10.46
C MET A 86 14.57 -15.36 -11.17
N SER A 87 14.42 -16.59 -11.69
CA SER A 87 13.16 -17.04 -12.30
C SER A 87 12.02 -17.08 -11.27
N SER A 88 12.30 -17.52 -10.04
CA SER A 88 11.32 -17.59 -8.96
C SER A 88 10.83 -16.20 -8.53
N VAL A 89 11.77 -15.26 -8.33
CA VAL A 89 11.46 -13.85 -8.01
C VAL A 89 10.68 -13.18 -9.16
N ALA A 90 11.06 -13.45 -10.42
CA ALA A 90 10.34 -12.93 -11.58
C ALA A 90 8.92 -13.49 -11.68
N THR A 91 8.74 -14.79 -11.45
CA THR A 91 7.42 -15.45 -11.45
C THR A 91 6.52 -14.88 -10.35
N PHE A 92 7.08 -14.65 -9.17
CA PHE A 92 6.38 -13.96 -8.08
C PHE A 92 5.93 -12.55 -8.50
N GLY A 93 6.84 -11.75 -9.08
CA GLY A 93 6.51 -10.41 -9.57
C GLY A 93 5.40 -10.42 -10.62
N LEU A 94 5.43 -11.37 -11.56
CA LEU A 94 4.40 -11.54 -12.59
C LEU A 94 3.05 -11.97 -12.01
N ALA A 95 3.03 -12.85 -10.99
CA ALA A 95 1.81 -13.25 -10.32
C ALA A 95 1.13 -12.07 -9.60
N TYR A 96 1.92 -11.18 -8.99
CA TYR A 96 1.44 -9.98 -8.30
C TYR A 96 1.07 -8.82 -9.23
N LEU A 97 1.41 -8.90 -10.51
CA LEU A 97 1.19 -7.84 -11.48
C LEU A 97 -0.30 -7.50 -11.65
N SER A 98 -1.18 -8.50 -11.49
CA SER A 98 -2.63 -8.31 -11.47
C SER A 98 -3.08 -7.38 -10.33
N VAL A 99 -2.54 -7.56 -9.12
CA VAL A 99 -2.83 -6.75 -7.94
C VAL A 99 -2.31 -5.32 -8.14
N VAL A 100 -1.06 -5.19 -8.61
CA VAL A 100 -0.43 -3.89 -8.91
C VAL A 100 -1.22 -3.07 -9.93
N LEU A 101 -1.86 -3.71 -10.91
CA LEU A 101 -2.66 -3.03 -11.92
C LEU A 101 -4.09 -2.74 -11.45
N LEU A 102 -4.68 -3.65 -10.69
CA LEU A 102 -6.10 -3.58 -10.33
C LEU A 102 -6.35 -2.68 -9.11
N GLU A 103 -5.48 -2.74 -8.09
CA GLU A 103 -5.64 -1.93 -6.88
C GLU A 103 -5.64 -0.43 -7.13
N PRO A 104 -4.76 0.16 -7.95
CA PRO A 104 -4.81 1.59 -8.19
C PRO A 104 -6.10 2.02 -8.88
N VAL A 105 -6.67 1.17 -9.74
CA VAL A 105 -7.97 1.44 -10.37
C VAL A 105 -9.08 1.45 -9.32
N LEU A 106 -9.07 0.50 -8.39
CA LEU A 106 -10.00 0.47 -7.27
C LEU A 106 -9.81 1.67 -6.33
N ASP A 107 -8.58 2.03 -5.98
CA ASP A 107 -8.27 3.20 -5.14
C ASP A 107 -8.78 4.49 -5.78
N LEU A 108 -8.60 4.65 -7.10
CA LEU A 108 -9.11 5.79 -7.85
C LEU A 108 -10.64 5.82 -7.89
N ALA A 109 -11.29 4.65 -8.02
CA ALA A 109 -12.74 4.54 -7.97
C ALA A 109 -13.30 4.91 -6.59
N VAL A 110 -12.64 4.46 -5.51
CA VAL A 110 -12.99 4.84 -4.13
C VAL A 110 -12.80 6.35 -3.92
N LEU A 111 -11.70 6.93 -4.38
CA LEU A 111 -11.45 8.37 -4.31
C LEU A 111 -12.49 9.17 -5.10
N ALA A 112 -12.86 8.71 -6.29
CA ALA A 112 -13.91 9.33 -7.10
C ALA A 112 -15.27 9.30 -6.40
N GLY A 113 -15.63 8.16 -5.78
CA GLY A 113 -16.82 8.03 -4.95
C GLY A 113 -16.82 8.99 -3.76
N ALA A 114 -15.70 9.06 -3.02
CA ALA A 114 -15.54 9.96 -1.88
C ALA A 114 -15.66 11.45 -2.29
N LYS A 115 -15.02 11.87 -3.39
CA LYS A 115 -15.14 13.23 -3.93
C LYS A 115 -16.57 13.54 -4.37
N SER A 116 -17.25 12.60 -5.03
CA SER A 116 -18.63 12.76 -5.49
C SER A 116 -19.58 12.97 -4.31
N LEU A 117 -19.52 12.10 -3.29
CA LEU A 117 -20.32 12.22 -2.07
C LEU A 117 -20.05 13.53 -1.31
N ASN A 118 -18.79 13.96 -1.24
CA ASN A 118 -18.44 15.22 -0.58
C ASN A 118 -19.01 16.43 -1.35
N ARG A 119 -18.91 16.44 -2.69
CA ARG A 119 -19.49 17.48 -3.54
C ARG A 119 -21.01 17.61 -3.35
N PHE A 120 -21.72 16.49 -3.24
CA PHE A 120 -23.16 16.50 -2.95
C PHE A 120 -23.46 17.11 -1.57
N LYS A 121 -22.69 16.76 -0.54
CA LYS A 121 -22.80 17.34 0.81
C LYS A 121 -22.53 18.85 0.84
N SER A 122 -21.57 19.34 0.06
CA SER A 122 -21.28 20.77 -0.05
C SER A 122 -22.38 21.52 -0.81
N SER A 123 -22.98 20.92 -1.85
CA SER A 123 -24.03 21.57 -2.64
C SER A 123 -25.37 21.70 -1.90
N SER A 124 -25.81 20.67 -1.17
CA SER A 124 -27.18 20.66 -0.60
C SER A 124 -27.35 21.54 0.65
N LEU A 125 -26.26 22.04 1.23
CA LEU A 125 -26.31 22.85 2.46
C LEU A 125 -25.90 24.31 2.26
N LEU A 126 -25.13 24.64 1.21
CA LEU A 126 -24.70 26.01 0.94
C LEU A 126 -25.69 26.80 0.05
N GLU A 127 -26.44 26.15 -0.84
CA GLU A 127 -27.44 26.85 -1.68
C GLU A 127 -28.71 27.25 -0.92
N ALA A 128 -29.12 26.48 0.09
CA ALA A 128 -30.31 26.78 0.89
C ALA A 128 -30.15 28.01 1.82
N ARG A 129 -28.93 28.55 1.97
CA ARG A 129 -28.61 29.66 2.89
C ARG A 129 -28.18 30.96 2.17
N LEU A 130 -28.17 30.98 0.83
CA LEU A 130 -27.86 32.18 0.04
C LEU A 130 -29.08 32.80 -0.67
N PHE A 131 -30.29 32.29 -0.39
CA PHE A 131 -31.57 32.87 -0.83
C PHE A 131 -32.54 33.12 0.34
N SER A 132 -32.07 33.74 1.44
CA SER A 132 -32.95 34.36 2.44
C SER A 132 -32.41 35.72 2.87
#